data_AF-A0A1H0HEP5-F1
#
_entry.id   AF-A0A1H0HEP5-F1
#
_cell.length_a   1.000
_cell.length_b   1.000
_cell.length_c   1.000
_cell.angle_alpha   90.00
_cell.angle_beta   90.00
_cell.angle_gamma   90.00
#
_symmetry.space_group_name_H-M   'P 1'
#
loop_
_entity.id
_entity.type
_entity.pdbx_description
1 polymer ?
#
loop_
_entity_poly.entity_id
_entity_poly.type
_entity_poly.pdbx_seq_one_letter_code
_entity_poly.pdbx_strand_id
1 'polypeptide(L)'
;MSINRRLLTVTDRDRHFRVEPHVLVYENTARGAKSLIFASYVGIPEAVTAVTAAFLEDRTLHFGAFQFERMSDPYKRIERPIGLGDVAHGTVYNSLMTLDGIEGFPESEKLDRAYLLAPDGDVGRVLTEHVIERFGLPREWADEYPALFEDNMYPLEVLHNPDLPAWEGVKAIVFTGTEESVIVTIRRALRRGQLIIPPSSVHGVFDPSWSMKDYMLNNAVHMAKKLEEKAPRHSMDEMIDPSIADLIRIPFPTQAHMIQAVVNTLEDENPACGGDMGTGSAYCS
;
A
#
# COMPACT_ATOMS: atom_id res chain seq x y z
N MET A 1 -39.68 -4.79 -4.42
CA MET A 1 -39.39 -3.57 -5.20
C MET A 1 -38.15 -3.86 -6.04
N SER A 2 -38.26 -3.83 -7.37
CA SER A 2 -37.12 -4.04 -8.27
C SER A 2 -36.18 -2.84 -8.13
N ILE A 3 -35.05 -3.04 -7.45
CA ILE A 3 -33.95 -2.08 -7.47
C ILE A 3 -33.42 -2.13 -8.90
N ASN A 4 -33.53 -1.03 -9.65
CA ASN A 4 -32.92 -0.91 -10.96
C ASN A 4 -31.43 -1.24 -10.84
N ARG A 5 -31.01 -2.43 -11.29
CA ARG A 5 -29.60 -2.80 -11.39
C ARG A 5 -28.92 -1.79 -12.29
N ARG A 6 -28.11 -0.92 -11.69
CA ARG A 6 -27.32 0.06 -12.42
C ARG A 6 -26.08 -0.65 -12.93
N LEU A 7 -25.90 -0.64 -14.25
CA LEU A 7 -24.74 -1.22 -14.91
C LEU A 7 -23.75 -0.11 -15.22
N LEU A 8 -22.46 -0.44 -15.17
CA LEU A 8 -21.41 0.41 -15.70
C LEU A 8 -21.31 0.13 -17.19
N THR A 9 -21.35 1.20 -18.00
CA THR A 9 -21.51 1.08 -19.46
C THR A 9 -20.55 1.98 -20.20
N VAL A 10 -20.14 1.52 -21.38
CA VAL A 10 -19.37 2.31 -22.35
C VAL A 10 -19.87 2.02 -23.76
N THR A 11 -19.78 3.02 -24.62
CA THR A 11 -20.15 2.90 -26.04
C THR A 11 -18.89 3.01 -26.88
N ASP A 12 -18.65 2.02 -27.74
CA ASP A 12 -17.51 1.97 -28.65
C ASP A 12 -17.96 1.57 -30.05
N ARG A 13 -17.77 2.45 -31.05
CA ARG A 13 -18.05 2.17 -32.47
C ARG A 13 -19.38 1.43 -32.68
N ASP A 14 -20.46 2.00 -32.12
CA ASP A 14 -21.84 1.47 -32.15
C ASP A 14 -22.10 0.18 -31.37
N ARG A 15 -21.14 -0.30 -30.58
CA ARG A 15 -21.31 -1.40 -29.61
C ARG A 15 -21.45 -0.86 -28.19
N HIS A 16 -22.40 -1.39 -27.45
CA HIS A 16 -22.62 -1.06 -26.04
C HIS A 16 -22.12 -2.20 -25.16
N PHE A 17 -21.09 -1.93 -24.37
CA PHE A 17 -20.58 -2.88 -23.37
C PHE A 17 -21.15 -2.53 -22.01
N ARG A 18 -21.48 -3.56 -21.22
CA ARG A 18 -22.10 -3.43 -19.90
C ARG A 18 -21.47 -4.41 -18.94
N VAL A 19 -21.14 -3.93 -17.74
CA VAL A 19 -20.62 -4.75 -16.64
C VAL A 19 -21.35 -4.40 -15.34
N GLU A 20 -21.41 -5.34 -14.42
CA GLU A 20 -21.99 -5.15 -13.09
C GLU A 20 -20.89 -4.65 -12.14
N PRO A 21 -20.94 -3.39 -11.65
CA PRO A 21 -19.95 -2.92 -10.69
C PRO A 21 -20.20 -3.53 -9.31
N HIS A 22 -19.12 -3.81 -8.60
CA HIS A 22 -19.13 -4.16 -7.18
C HIS A 22 -18.98 -2.91 -6.33
N VAL A 23 -17.95 -2.11 -6.65
CA VAL A 23 -17.66 -0.85 -5.98
C VAL A 23 -16.99 0.12 -6.96
N LEU A 24 -17.35 1.40 -6.85
CA LEU A 24 -16.76 2.52 -7.58
C LEU A 24 -16.37 3.59 -6.55
N VAL A 25 -15.13 4.07 -6.60
CA VAL A 25 -14.64 5.16 -5.77
C VAL A 25 -14.25 6.31 -6.68
N TYR A 26 -14.70 7.51 -6.36
CA TYR A 26 -14.43 8.68 -7.18
C TYR A 26 -14.33 9.96 -6.34
N GLU A 27 -13.74 10.96 -6.98
CA GLU A 27 -13.68 12.33 -6.50
C GLU A 27 -14.62 13.21 -7.35
N ASN A 28 -15.31 14.17 -6.70
CA ASN A 28 -16.09 15.16 -7.43
C ASN A 28 -15.17 16.26 -7.94
N THR A 29 -15.11 16.47 -9.26
CA THR A 29 -14.37 17.60 -9.81
C THR A 29 -15.21 18.87 -9.78
N ALA A 30 -14.55 20.03 -9.76
CA ALA A 30 -15.19 21.34 -9.77
C ALA A 30 -16.10 21.60 -11.00
N ARG A 31 -16.01 20.78 -12.05
CA ARG A 31 -16.80 20.89 -13.29
C ARG A 31 -18.05 19.99 -13.31
N GLY A 32 -18.35 19.29 -12.21
CA GLY A 32 -19.47 18.36 -12.13
C GLY A 32 -19.21 16.98 -12.75
N ALA A 33 -18.06 16.77 -13.38
CA ALA A 33 -17.56 15.45 -13.77
C ALA A 33 -17.03 14.70 -12.54
N LYS A 34 -17.16 13.37 -12.52
CA LYS A 34 -16.65 12.53 -11.43
C LYS A 34 -15.39 11.82 -11.88
N SER A 35 -14.28 12.07 -11.21
CA SER A 35 -13.00 11.43 -11.52
C SER A 35 -12.92 10.07 -10.84
N LEU A 36 -12.89 9.00 -11.63
CA LEU A 36 -12.89 7.64 -11.11
C LEU A 36 -11.49 7.25 -10.61
N ILE A 37 -11.40 6.88 -9.34
CA ILE A 37 -10.13 6.50 -8.69
C ILE A 37 -10.00 4.98 -8.65
N PHE A 38 -11.09 4.29 -8.31
CA PHE A 38 -11.14 2.82 -8.22
C PHE A 38 -12.45 2.32 -8.81
N ALA A 39 -12.39 1.22 -9.55
CA ALA A 39 -13.56 0.50 -10.01
C ALA A 39 -13.30 -0.99 -10.00
N SER A 40 -14.21 -1.74 -9.37
CA SER A 40 -14.27 -3.19 -9.42
C SER A 40 -15.61 -3.60 -10.02
N TYR A 41 -15.57 -4.52 -10.99
CA TYR A 41 -16.75 -4.95 -11.74
C TYR A 41 -16.60 -6.37 -12.27
N VAL A 42 -17.73 -6.98 -12.59
CA VAL A 42 -17.83 -8.34 -13.13
C VAL A 42 -18.68 -8.36 -14.39
N GLY A 43 -18.36 -9.26 -15.30
CA GLY A 43 -19.13 -9.45 -16.52
C GLY A 43 -18.54 -10.51 -17.43
N ILE A 44 -19.04 -10.56 -18.65
CA ILE A 44 -18.49 -11.39 -19.73
C ILE A 44 -17.06 -10.87 -20.04
N PRO A 45 -16.05 -11.75 -20.22
CA PRO A 45 -14.65 -11.33 -20.43
C PRO A 45 -14.47 -10.22 -21.47
N GLU A 46 -15.10 -10.33 -22.64
CA GLU A 46 -14.99 -9.31 -23.69
C GLU A 46 -15.56 -7.95 -23.24
N ALA A 47 -16.64 -7.93 -22.46
CA ALA A 47 -17.22 -6.70 -21.94
C ALA A 47 -16.34 -6.07 -20.87
N VAL A 48 -15.74 -6.88 -19.99
CA VAL A 48 -14.80 -6.43 -18.96
C VAL A 48 -13.58 -5.79 -19.61
N THR A 49 -12.93 -6.49 -20.55
CA THR A 49 -11.77 -5.96 -21.27
C THR A 49 -12.13 -4.70 -22.07
N ALA A 50 -13.30 -4.64 -22.70
CA ALA A 50 -13.74 -3.46 -23.44
C ALA A 50 -13.97 -2.24 -22.53
N VAL A 51 -14.62 -2.42 -21.37
CA VAL A 51 -14.82 -1.34 -20.39
C VAL A 51 -13.49 -0.87 -19.82
N THR A 52 -12.60 -1.80 -19.45
CA THR A 52 -11.26 -1.47 -18.95
C THR A 52 -10.45 -0.69 -19.98
N ALA A 53 -10.37 -1.18 -21.22
CA ALA A 53 -9.63 -0.54 -22.29
C ALA A 53 -10.19 0.85 -22.61
N ALA A 54 -11.53 0.97 -22.63
CA ALA A 54 -12.16 2.25 -22.91
C ALA A 54 -11.82 3.32 -21.87
N PHE A 55 -11.87 2.96 -20.59
CA PHE A 55 -11.48 3.87 -19.53
C PHE A 55 -10.00 4.27 -19.61
N LEU A 56 -9.11 3.31 -19.90
CA LEU A 56 -7.68 3.60 -20.05
C LEU A 56 -7.38 4.48 -21.29
N GLU A 57 -8.22 4.42 -22.32
CA GLU A 57 -8.16 5.31 -23.49
C GLU A 57 -8.87 6.66 -23.27
N ASP A 58 -9.13 7.04 -22.02
CA ASP A 58 -9.74 8.32 -21.64
C ASP A 58 -11.19 8.51 -22.15
N ARG A 59 -11.92 7.40 -22.29
CA ARG A 59 -13.36 7.43 -22.65
C ARG A 59 -14.23 7.47 -21.40
N THR A 60 -15.31 8.25 -21.46
CA THR A 60 -16.26 8.42 -20.36
C THR A 60 -17.07 7.14 -20.11
N LEU A 61 -17.01 6.66 -18.86
CA LEU A 61 -17.86 5.57 -18.39
C LEU A 61 -19.17 6.12 -17.82
N HIS A 62 -20.26 5.37 -18.00
CA HIS A 62 -21.60 5.79 -17.57
C HIS A 62 -22.17 4.79 -16.55
N PHE A 63 -22.66 5.30 -15.42
CA PHE A 63 -23.32 4.53 -14.37
C PHE A 63 -24.62 5.22 -13.95
N GLY A 64 -25.74 4.81 -14.55
CA GLY A 64 -27.03 5.50 -14.40
C GLY A 64 -26.93 6.94 -14.90
N ALA A 65 -27.11 7.92 -14.01
CA ALA A 65 -26.97 9.35 -14.31
C ALA A 65 -25.54 9.88 -14.13
N PHE A 66 -24.62 9.06 -13.61
CA PHE A 66 -23.25 9.48 -13.34
C PHE A 66 -22.35 9.23 -14.53
N GLN A 67 -21.50 10.21 -14.82
CA GLN A 67 -20.43 10.14 -15.81
C GLN A 67 -19.09 10.15 -15.09
N PHE A 68 -18.27 9.16 -15.44
CA PHE A 68 -16.96 8.95 -14.85
C PHE A 68 -15.88 9.19 -15.89
N GLU A 69 -14.92 10.04 -15.53
CA GLU A 69 -13.78 10.40 -16.35
C GLU A 69 -12.49 9.91 -15.69
N ARG A 70 -11.48 9.69 -16.52
CA ARG A 70 -10.16 9.28 -16.08
C ARG A 70 -9.38 10.53 -15.61
N MET A 71 -8.56 10.37 -14.57
CA MET A 71 -7.60 11.41 -14.18
C MET A 71 -6.35 11.36 -15.06
N SER A 72 -5.56 12.43 -15.03
CA SER A 72 -4.24 12.47 -15.68
C SER A 72 -3.25 11.46 -15.08
N ASP A 73 -3.53 10.97 -13.87
CA ASP A 73 -2.70 10.02 -13.17
C ASP A 73 -2.58 8.68 -13.92
N PRO A 74 -1.50 7.92 -13.69
CA PRO A 74 -1.37 6.57 -14.20
C PRO A 74 -2.35 5.64 -13.49
N TYR A 75 -2.87 4.66 -14.23
CA TYR A 75 -3.77 3.63 -13.71
C TYR A 75 -3.17 2.25 -13.94
N LYS A 76 -3.47 1.34 -13.01
CA LYS A 76 -3.20 -0.09 -13.14
C LYS A 76 -4.52 -0.83 -13.35
N ARG A 77 -4.45 -2.00 -13.99
CA ARG A 77 -5.59 -2.89 -14.19
C ARG A 77 -5.26 -4.31 -13.77
N ILE A 78 -6.25 -5.01 -13.26
CA ILE A 78 -6.20 -6.43 -12.95
C ILE A 78 -7.45 -7.06 -13.54
N GLU A 79 -7.28 -8.07 -14.39
CA GLU A 79 -8.38 -8.86 -14.94
C GLU A 79 -8.15 -10.32 -14.56
N ARG A 80 -9.15 -10.97 -13.96
CA ARG A 80 -9.09 -12.38 -13.56
C ARG A 80 -10.33 -13.13 -14.03
N PRO A 81 -10.18 -14.27 -14.74
CA PRO A 81 -11.32 -15.13 -15.03
C PRO A 81 -11.85 -15.77 -13.75
N ILE A 82 -13.16 -15.97 -13.67
CA ILE A 82 -13.86 -16.66 -12.59
C ILE A 82 -14.34 -18.01 -13.11
N GLY A 83 -14.09 -19.08 -12.36
CA GLY A 83 -14.56 -20.43 -12.69
C GLY A 83 -13.94 -20.96 -13.98
N LEU A 84 -14.78 -21.42 -14.91
CA LEU A 84 -14.35 -21.97 -16.21
C LEU A 84 -14.02 -20.88 -17.26
N GLY A 85 -14.10 -19.59 -16.89
CA GLY A 85 -13.76 -18.47 -17.78
C GLY A 85 -14.94 -17.80 -18.46
N ASP A 86 -16.18 -18.22 -18.17
CA ASP A 86 -17.40 -17.61 -18.73
C ASP A 86 -17.67 -16.21 -18.16
N VAL A 87 -17.04 -15.88 -17.02
CA VAL A 87 -17.14 -14.60 -16.32
C VAL A 87 -15.74 -14.12 -15.98
N ALA A 88 -15.48 -12.83 -16.08
CA ALA A 88 -14.26 -12.20 -15.63
C ALA A 88 -14.56 -11.10 -14.60
N HIS A 89 -13.62 -10.95 -13.66
CA HIS A 89 -13.55 -9.81 -12.76
C HIS A 89 -12.53 -8.82 -13.28
N GLY A 90 -12.94 -7.57 -13.47
CA GLY A 90 -12.08 -6.45 -13.80
C GLY A 90 -11.91 -5.53 -12.61
N THR A 91 -10.71 -5.03 -12.42
CA THR A 91 -10.42 -3.96 -11.47
C THR A 91 -9.50 -2.95 -12.12
N VAL A 92 -9.86 -1.68 -12.03
CA VAL A 92 -9.03 -0.56 -12.48
C VAL A 92 -8.87 0.40 -11.31
N TYR A 93 -7.65 0.85 -11.10
CA TYR A 93 -7.33 1.69 -9.96
C TYR A 93 -6.20 2.66 -10.28
N ASN A 94 -6.26 3.84 -9.69
CA ASN A 94 -5.22 4.84 -9.79
C ASN A 94 -3.93 4.28 -9.14
N SER A 95 -2.79 4.40 -9.84
CA SER A 95 -1.52 3.87 -9.34
C SER A 95 -1.12 4.45 -7.99
N LEU A 96 -1.58 5.66 -7.66
CA LEU A 96 -1.37 6.31 -6.35
C LEU A 96 -2.12 5.64 -5.19
N MET A 97 -2.84 4.53 -5.44
CA MET A 97 -3.36 3.63 -4.41
C MET A 97 -2.33 2.62 -3.90
N THR A 98 -1.17 2.50 -4.57
CA THR A 98 -0.11 1.53 -4.24
C THR A 98 1.19 2.27 -3.99
N LEU A 99 1.99 1.83 -3.01
CA LEU A 99 3.30 2.43 -2.74
C LEU A 99 4.19 2.40 -3.98
N ASP A 100 4.30 1.24 -4.64
CA ASP A 100 5.03 1.10 -5.91
C ASP A 100 4.58 2.11 -6.98
N GLY A 101 3.28 2.42 -7.01
CA GLY A 101 2.74 3.37 -7.98
C GLY A 101 2.98 4.83 -7.61
N ILE A 102 3.15 5.14 -6.33
CA ILE A 102 3.58 6.47 -5.84
C ILE A 102 5.08 6.65 -6.10
N GLU A 103 5.89 5.67 -5.72
CA GLU A 103 7.35 5.71 -5.88
C GLU A 103 7.78 5.66 -7.35
N GLY A 104 7.04 4.93 -8.18
CA GLY A 104 7.28 4.85 -9.62
C GLY A 104 6.91 6.12 -10.41
N PHE A 105 6.33 7.14 -9.76
CA PHE A 105 5.97 8.38 -10.42
C PHE A 105 7.19 9.32 -10.53
N PRO A 106 7.45 9.91 -11.71
CA PRO A 106 8.48 10.94 -11.84
C PRO A 106 8.14 12.11 -10.92
N GLU A 107 9.04 12.47 -9.98
CA GLU A 107 8.79 13.45 -8.91
C GLU A 107 7.92 12.93 -7.75
N SER A 108 8.02 11.65 -7.41
CA SER A 108 7.36 11.04 -6.25
C SER A 108 7.56 11.79 -4.92
N GLU A 109 8.71 12.46 -4.74
CA GLU A 109 9.00 13.33 -3.58
C GLU A 109 8.07 14.54 -3.48
N LYS A 110 7.53 15.00 -4.62
CA LYS A 110 6.60 16.13 -4.70
C LYS A 110 5.13 15.69 -4.71
N LEU A 111 4.86 14.39 -4.83
CA LEU A 111 3.50 13.87 -4.75
C LEU A 111 2.98 14.02 -3.33
N ASP A 112 2.08 14.98 -3.16
CA ASP A 112 1.42 15.26 -1.90
C ASP A 112 0.23 14.33 -1.65
N ARG A 113 -0.25 13.54 -2.61
CA ARG A 113 -1.47 12.74 -2.47
C ARG A 113 -1.25 11.23 -2.52
N ALA A 114 -2.08 10.50 -1.78
CA ALA A 114 -2.25 9.04 -1.88
C ALA A 114 -3.73 8.67 -1.69
N TYR A 115 -4.22 7.69 -2.44
CA TYR A 115 -5.60 7.24 -2.33
C TYR A 115 -5.65 5.95 -1.50
N LEU A 116 -6.41 5.96 -0.41
CA LEU A 116 -6.49 4.84 0.51
C LEU A 116 -7.88 4.24 0.48
N LEU A 117 -7.95 2.91 0.38
CA LEU A 117 -9.19 2.14 0.42
C LEU A 117 -9.18 1.28 1.68
N ALA A 118 -10.23 1.39 2.49
CA ALA A 118 -10.48 0.59 3.68
C ALA A 118 -11.67 -0.35 3.41
N PRO A 119 -11.42 -1.62 3.00
CA PRO A 119 -12.48 -2.56 2.67
C PRO A 119 -13.39 -2.90 3.85
N ASP A 120 -12.84 -2.88 5.07
CA ASP A 120 -13.52 -3.08 6.36
C ASP A 120 -14.08 -1.78 6.95
N GLY A 121 -13.82 -0.64 6.31
CA GLY A 121 -14.25 0.68 6.79
C GLY A 121 -13.37 1.27 7.89
N ASP A 122 -12.27 0.59 8.26
CA ASP A 122 -11.29 1.10 9.22
C ASP A 122 -10.24 1.94 8.50
N VAL A 123 -10.57 3.22 8.35
CA VAL A 123 -9.70 4.22 7.72
C VAL A 123 -8.43 4.47 8.55
N GLY A 124 -8.53 4.37 9.89
CA GLY A 124 -7.40 4.63 10.78
C GLY A 124 -6.30 3.59 10.57
N ARG A 125 -6.67 2.30 10.52
CA ARG A 125 -5.73 1.21 10.27
C ARG A 125 -5.01 1.35 8.93
N VAL A 126 -5.74 1.66 7.85
CA VAL A 126 -5.14 1.83 6.51
C VAL A 126 -4.22 3.04 6.45
N LEU A 127 -4.60 4.16 7.08
CA LEU A 127 -3.74 5.33 7.18
C LEU A 127 -2.45 4.99 7.92
N THR A 128 -2.56 4.34 9.07
CA THR A 128 -1.43 3.95 9.93
C THR A 128 -0.42 3.10 9.17
N GLU A 129 -0.86 2.03 8.51
CA GLU A 129 0.06 1.21 7.70
C GLU A 129 0.67 2.01 6.54
N HIS A 130 -0.13 2.84 5.86
CA HIS A 130 0.39 3.69 4.78
C HIS A 130 1.48 4.65 5.25
N VAL A 131 1.31 5.34 6.38
CA VAL A 131 2.32 6.30 6.86
C VAL A 131 3.56 5.61 7.45
N ILE A 132 3.40 4.43 8.03
CA ILE A 132 4.51 3.58 8.49
C ILE A 132 5.33 3.10 7.30
N GLU A 133 4.69 2.53 6.29
CA GLU A 133 5.37 1.96 5.11
C GLU A 133 5.95 3.06 4.21
N ARG A 134 5.19 4.13 3.93
CA ARG A 134 5.63 5.20 3.03
C ARG A 134 6.72 6.08 3.61
N PHE A 135 6.63 6.43 4.89
CA PHE A 135 7.53 7.41 5.52
C PHE A 135 8.44 6.81 6.59
N GLY A 136 8.39 5.49 6.82
CA GLY A 136 9.22 4.80 7.81
C GLY A 136 8.91 5.20 9.25
N LEU A 137 7.66 5.54 9.55
CA LEU A 137 7.30 5.98 10.91
C LEU A 137 7.27 4.79 11.90
N PRO A 138 7.60 5.00 13.19
CA PRO A 138 7.60 3.94 14.19
C PRO A 138 6.23 3.25 14.37
N ARG A 139 6.19 1.93 14.52
CA ARG A 139 4.93 1.18 14.76
C ARG A 139 4.36 1.46 16.15
N GLU A 140 5.19 1.94 17.06
CA GLU A 140 4.83 2.23 18.45
C GLU A 140 3.83 3.38 18.60
N TRP A 141 3.63 4.19 17.56
CA TRP A 141 2.65 5.29 17.54
C TRP A 141 1.46 5.03 16.60
N ALA A 142 1.23 3.75 16.28
CA ALA A 142 0.20 3.31 15.34
C ALA A 142 -1.21 3.83 15.70
N ASP A 143 -1.53 3.91 16.98
CA ASP A 143 -2.84 4.31 17.50
C ASP A 143 -3.04 5.84 17.43
N GLU A 144 -1.94 6.61 17.45
CA GLU A 144 -1.95 8.07 17.47
C GLU A 144 -2.00 8.68 16.06
N TYR A 145 -1.49 7.99 15.04
CA TYR A 145 -1.43 8.51 13.67
C TYR A 145 -2.77 8.98 13.10
N PRO A 146 -3.90 8.25 13.25
CA PRO A 146 -5.18 8.70 12.73
C PRO A 146 -5.61 10.07 13.27
N ALA A 147 -5.36 10.32 14.56
CA ALA A 147 -5.68 11.61 15.18
C ALA A 147 -4.68 12.71 14.79
N LEU A 148 -3.41 12.36 14.55
CA LEU A 148 -2.39 13.33 14.16
C LEU A 148 -2.55 13.86 12.73
N PHE A 149 -3.09 13.02 11.85
CA PHE A 149 -3.25 13.33 10.42
C PHE A 149 -4.71 13.59 10.00
N GLU A 150 -5.60 13.85 10.96
CA GLU A 150 -7.03 14.12 10.69
C GLU A 150 -7.24 15.23 9.65
N ASP A 151 -6.50 16.34 9.78
CA ASP A 151 -6.55 17.48 8.86
C ASP A 151 -6.04 17.16 7.44
N ASN A 152 -5.31 16.06 7.27
CA ASN A 152 -4.71 15.63 6.01
C ASN A 152 -5.53 14.55 5.29
N MET A 153 -6.67 14.14 5.87
CA MET A 153 -7.56 13.12 5.32
C MET A 153 -8.83 13.75 4.75
N TYR A 154 -9.13 13.49 3.48
CA TYR A 154 -10.37 13.91 2.86
C TYR A 154 -11.18 12.69 2.39
N PRO A 155 -12.47 12.58 2.72
CA PRO A 155 -13.30 11.44 2.32
C PRO A 155 -13.58 11.45 0.82
N LEU A 156 -13.51 10.28 0.20
CA LEU A 156 -13.92 10.03 -1.18
C LEU A 156 -15.34 9.47 -1.23
N GLU A 157 -16.04 9.67 -2.35
CA GLU A 157 -17.36 9.08 -2.55
C GLU A 157 -17.25 7.63 -3.02
N VAL A 158 -18.01 6.75 -2.38
CA VAL A 158 -18.05 5.32 -2.68
C VAL A 158 -19.47 4.94 -3.10
N LEU A 159 -19.59 4.33 -4.28
CA LEU A 159 -20.82 3.66 -4.73
C LEU A 159 -20.57 2.16 -4.70
N HIS A 160 -21.32 1.45 -3.87
CA HIS A 160 -21.28 0.00 -3.81
C HIS A 160 -22.58 -0.58 -4.37
N ASN A 161 -22.51 -1.83 -4.82
CA ASN A 161 -23.68 -2.58 -5.22
C ASN A 161 -24.41 -3.12 -3.98
N PRO A 162 -25.70 -2.79 -3.77
CA PRO A 162 -26.46 -3.28 -2.62
C PRO A 162 -26.66 -4.80 -2.63
N ASP A 163 -26.54 -5.45 -3.79
CA ASP A 163 -26.65 -6.92 -3.90
C ASP A 163 -25.42 -7.64 -3.33
N LEU A 164 -24.34 -6.91 -3.00
CA LEU A 164 -23.08 -7.46 -2.49
C LEU A 164 -22.72 -6.86 -1.12
N PRO A 165 -23.23 -7.44 -0.01
CA PRO A 165 -23.05 -6.90 1.34
C PRO A 165 -21.57 -6.87 1.80
N ALA A 166 -20.70 -7.67 1.18
CA ALA A 166 -19.26 -7.65 1.45
C ALA A 166 -18.61 -6.27 1.22
N TRP A 167 -19.23 -5.38 0.44
CA TRP A 167 -18.70 -4.05 0.11
C TRP A 167 -19.43 -2.91 0.85
N GLU A 168 -20.39 -3.21 1.72
CA GLU A 168 -21.19 -2.19 2.42
C GLU A 168 -20.36 -1.34 3.40
N GLY A 169 -19.33 -1.93 4.00
CA GLY A 169 -18.44 -1.27 4.95
C GLY A 169 -17.33 -0.42 4.31
N VAL A 170 -17.19 -0.47 2.99
CA VAL A 170 -16.00 0.10 2.31
C VAL A 170 -15.98 1.61 2.43
N LYS A 171 -14.85 2.15 2.90
CA LYS A 171 -14.58 3.58 2.91
C LYS A 171 -13.32 3.87 2.10
N ALA A 172 -13.24 5.07 1.56
CA ALA A 172 -12.06 5.52 0.84
C ALA A 172 -11.75 6.96 1.22
N ILE A 173 -10.47 7.28 1.31
CA ILE A 173 -9.98 8.63 1.59
C ILE A 173 -8.84 8.99 0.65
N VAL A 174 -8.61 10.28 0.45
CA VAL A 174 -7.35 10.80 -0.06
C VAL A 174 -6.55 11.36 1.12
N PHE A 175 -5.33 10.85 1.27
CA PHE A 175 -4.36 11.37 2.22
C PHE A 175 -3.48 12.39 1.50
N THR A 176 -3.33 13.58 2.10
CA THR A 176 -2.51 14.67 1.57
C THR A 176 -1.35 14.97 2.51
N GLY A 177 -0.15 14.53 2.17
CA GLY A 177 1.05 14.79 2.96
C GLY A 177 2.32 14.48 2.19
N THR A 178 3.22 15.46 2.13
CA THR A 178 4.62 15.28 1.72
C THR A 178 5.46 14.81 2.91
N GLU A 179 6.62 14.22 2.65
CA GLU A 179 7.56 13.80 3.71
C GLU A 179 7.90 14.97 4.65
N GLU A 180 8.18 16.16 4.11
CA GLU A 180 8.45 17.35 4.90
C GLU A 180 7.28 17.70 5.84
N SER A 181 6.05 17.65 5.34
CA SER A 181 4.86 17.95 6.13
C SER A 181 4.65 16.94 7.25
N VAL A 182 4.88 15.66 6.98
CA VAL A 182 4.77 14.55 7.93
C VAL A 182 5.80 14.72 9.05
N ILE A 183 7.07 14.99 8.70
CA ILE A 183 8.13 15.23 9.68
C ILE A 183 7.80 16.43 10.59
N VAL A 184 7.25 17.51 10.02
CA VAL A 184 6.83 18.69 10.79
C VAL A 184 5.70 18.34 11.77
N THR A 185 4.71 17.56 11.34
CA THR A 185 3.60 17.10 12.19
C THR A 185 4.10 16.24 13.35
N ILE A 186 4.96 15.25 13.07
CA ILE A 186 5.55 14.38 14.11
C ILE A 186 6.40 15.18 15.10
N ARG A 187 7.26 16.08 14.62
CA ARG A 187 8.08 16.96 15.50
C ARG A 187 7.21 17.82 16.40
N ARG A 188 6.10 18.34 15.89
CA ARG A 188 5.15 19.13 16.68
C ARG A 188 4.45 18.27 17.72
N ALA A 189 4.03 17.05 17.36
CA ALA A 189 3.37 16.11 18.26
C ALA A 189 4.29 15.67 19.42
N LEU A 190 5.56 15.38 19.13
CA LEU A 190 6.59 15.10 20.15
C LEU A 190 6.80 16.27 21.11
N ARG A 191 6.91 17.50 20.59
CA ARG A 191 7.06 18.71 21.42
C ARG A 191 5.85 18.99 22.30
N ARG A 192 4.66 18.59 21.85
CA ARG A 192 3.40 18.73 22.60
C ARG A 192 3.16 17.58 23.58
N GLY A 193 4.01 16.55 23.59
CA GLY A 193 3.84 15.35 24.41
C GLY A 193 2.67 14.46 23.97
N GLN A 194 2.18 14.62 22.73
CA GLN A 194 1.14 13.75 22.17
C GLN A 194 1.72 12.41 21.72
N LEU A 195 2.97 12.42 21.26
CA LEU A 195 3.75 11.21 20.98
C LEU A 195 4.73 11.00 22.13
N ILE A 196 4.66 9.82 22.74
CA ILE A 196 5.55 9.44 23.84
C ILE A 196 6.61 8.51 23.25
N ILE A 197 7.88 8.89 23.42
CA ILE A 197 8.98 7.99 23.07
C ILE A 197 8.98 6.86 24.11
N PRO A 198 8.83 5.59 23.70
CA PRO A 198 8.78 4.49 24.64
C PRO A 198 10.08 4.43 25.45
N PRO A 199 9.99 4.12 26.75
CA PRO A 199 11.18 3.99 27.59
C PRO A 199 12.05 2.85 27.05
N SER A 200 13.35 3.10 26.86
CA SER A 200 14.31 2.07 26.49
C SER A 200 15.19 1.74 27.70
N SER A 201 15.41 0.44 27.95
CA SER A 201 16.40 -0.09 28.90
C SER A 201 17.83 0.34 28.56
N VAL A 202 18.07 0.64 27.27
CA VAL A 202 19.37 1.01 26.74
C VAL A 202 19.35 2.48 26.35
N HIS A 203 19.92 3.32 27.22
CA HIS A 203 20.09 4.74 26.95
C HIS A 203 21.36 4.97 26.13
N GLY A 204 21.18 5.40 24.88
CA GLY A 204 22.26 6.00 24.13
C GLY A 204 22.67 7.33 24.75
N VAL A 205 23.95 7.69 24.61
CA VAL A 205 24.45 9.01 24.99
C VAL A 205 24.25 9.92 23.78
N PHE A 206 23.49 11.00 23.95
CA PHE A 206 23.36 12.04 22.95
C PHE A 206 24.16 13.28 23.38
N ASP A 207 25.20 13.60 22.62
CA ASP A 207 25.95 14.83 22.74
C ASP A 207 25.76 15.66 21.45
N PRO A 208 25.20 16.88 21.55
CA PRO A 208 24.98 17.76 20.39
C PRO A 208 26.26 18.14 19.63
N SER A 209 27.44 17.96 20.23
CA SER A 209 28.73 18.27 19.60
C SER A 209 29.27 17.15 18.71
N TRP A 210 28.66 15.96 18.73
CA TRP A 210 29.11 14.81 17.96
C TRP A 210 28.67 14.89 16.50
N SER A 211 29.56 14.48 15.60
CA SER A 211 29.15 14.18 14.22
C SER A 211 28.29 12.91 14.18
N MET A 212 27.51 12.70 13.12
CA MET A 212 26.73 11.47 12.94
C MET A 212 27.58 10.20 13.06
N LYS A 213 28.83 10.26 12.58
CA LYS A 213 29.80 9.17 12.69
C LYS A 213 30.20 8.90 14.15
N ASP A 214 30.48 9.96 14.91
CA ASP A 214 30.85 9.85 16.32
C ASP A 214 29.67 9.36 17.16
N TYR A 215 28.47 9.84 16.86
CA TYR A 215 27.24 9.36 17.48
C TYR A 215 27.02 7.86 17.25
N MET A 216 27.21 7.38 16.02
CA MET A 216 27.11 5.95 15.68
C MET A 216 28.16 5.11 16.41
N LEU A 217 29.42 5.55 16.45
CA LEU A 217 30.51 4.84 17.14
C LEU A 217 30.29 4.78 18.65
N ASN A 218 29.93 5.91 19.26
CA ASN A 218 29.73 6.01 20.70
C ASN A 218 28.47 5.27 21.18
N ASN A 219 27.47 5.12 20.31
CA ASN A 219 26.26 4.37 20.60
C ASN A 219 26.26 2.94 20.04
N ALA A 220 27.33 2.50 19.36
CA ALA A 220 27.40 1.17 18.74
C ALA A 220 27.23 0.05 19.78
N VAL A 221 27.79 0.19 20.99
CA VAL A 221 27.64 -0.79 22.07
C VAL A 221 26.21 -0.85 22.59
N HIS A 222 25.53 0.29 22.65
CA HIS A 222 24.12 0.39 23.04
C HIS A 222 23.20 -0.19 21.95
N MET A 223 23.50 0.09 20.68
CA MET A 223 22.80 -0.51 19.54
C MET A 223 23.01 -2.03 19.49
N ALA A 224 24.23 -2.52 19.71
CA ALA A 224 24.55 -3.94 19.76
C ALA A 224 23.76 -4.66 20.87
N LYS A 225 23.68 -4.08 22.07
CA LYS A 225 22.86 -4.64 23.16
C LYS A 225 21.37 -4.67 22.83
N LYS A 226 20.86 -3.64 22.17
CA LYS A 226 19.45 -3.60 21.72
C LYS A 226 19.17 -4.58 20.57
N LEU A 227 20.18 -4.84 19.73
CA LEU A 227 20.15 -5.88 18.70
C LEU A 227 20.21 -7.28 19.32
N GLU A 228 20.99 -7.49 20.38
CA GLU A 228 21.02 -8.77 21.13
C GLU A 228 19.67 -9.09 21.80
N GLU A 229 18.91 -8.07 22.23
CA GLU A 229 17.52 -8.24 22.71
C GLU A 229 16.57 -8.74 21.60
N LYS A 230 16.89 -8.46 20.33
CA LYS A 230 16.23 -9.05 19.16
C LYS A 230 17.08 -10.22 18.64
N ALA A 231 17.08 -11.32 19.38
CA ALA A 231 17.85 -12.51 19.04
C ALA A 231 17.66 -12.88 17.55
N PRO A 232 18.74 -13.21 16.82
CA PRO A 232 18.63 -13.65 15.44
C PRO A 232 17.73 -14.89 15.38
N ARG A 233 16.74 -14.88 14.47
CA ARG A 233 15.75 -15.98 14.33
C ARG A 233 16.32 -17.28 13.78
N HIS A 234 17.61 -17.28 13.46
CA HIS A 234 18.39 -18.45 13.16
C HIS A 234 19.86 -18.22 13.53
N SER A 235 20.50 -19.21 14.13
CA SER A 235 21.91 -19.18 14.51
C SER A 235 22.71 -20.22 13.74
N MET A 236 24.05 -20.07 13.70
CA MET A 236 24.94 -21.02 13.00
C MET A 236 24.96 -22.42 13.67
N ASP A 237 24.46 -22.51 14.90
CA ASP A 237 24.39 -23.75 15.67
C ASP A 237 23.04 -24.50 15.46
N GLU A 238 22.09 -23.89 14.75
CA GLU A 238 20.80 -24.47 14.43
C GLU A 238 20.83 -25.23 13.09
N MET A 239 19.97 -26.24 12.98
CA MET A 239 19.85 -27.03 11.75
C MET A 239 19.20 -26.19 10.63
N ILE A 240 19.80 -26.24 9.45
CA ILE A 240 19.27 -25.66 8.21
C ILE A 240 18.28 -26.66 7.60
N ASP A 241 17.20 -26.16 7.00
CA ASP A 241 16.26 -26.99 6.25
C ASP A 241 16.97 -27.74 5.10
N PRO A 242 16.80 -29.06 4.97
CA PRO A 242 17.43 -29.85 3.91
C PRO A 242 17.14 -29.36 2.49
N SER A 243 16.00 -28.72 2.25
CA SER A 243 15.60 -28.18 0.94
C SER A 243 16.51 -27.07 0.43
N ILE A 244 17.28 -26.40 1.32
CA ILE A 244 18.30 -25.42 0.93
C ILE A 244 19.47 -26.10 0.20
N ALA A 245 19.71 -27.39 0.45
CA ALA A 245 20.71 -28.17 -0.30
C ALA A 245 20.25 -28.54 -1.72
N ASP A 246 18.94 -28.48 -1.99
CA ASP A 246 18.33 -28.77 -3.29
C ASP A 246 18.29 -27.55 -4.23
N LEU A 247 18.80 -26.39 -3.79
CA LEU A 247 18.94 -25.20 -4.62
C LEU A 247 19.89 -25.47 -5.81
N ILE A 248 19.57 -24.89 -6.97
CA ILE A 248 20.34 -25.03 -8.23
C ILE A 248 21.84 -24.74 -8.03
N ARG A 249 22.15 -23.85 -7.10
CA ARG A 249 23.52 -23.59 -6.64
C ARG A 249 23.58 -23.75 -5.14
N ILE A 250 24.42 -24.69 -4.69
CA ILE A 250 24.65 -24.97 -3.27
C ILE A 250 25.24 -23.70 -2.62
N PRO A 251 24.52 -23.06 -1.68
CA PRO A 251 25.04 -21.88 -0.99
C PRO A 251 26.20 -22.25 -0.07
N PHE A 252 27.12 -21.32 0.15
CA PHE A 252 28.14 -21.49 1.20
C PHE A 252 27.45 -21.58 2.58
N PRO A 253 28.06 -22.23 3.60
CA PRO A 253 27.43 -22.43 4.90
C PRO A 253 26.81 -21.15 5.50
N THR A 254 27.55 -20.03 5.51
CA THR A 254 27.03 -18.74 6.01
C THR A 254 25.84 -18.22 5.20
N GLN A 255 25.80 -18.48 3.88
CA GLN A 255 24.69 -18.10 3.01
C GLN A 255 23.46 -18.98 3.26
N ALA A 256 23.66 -20.28 3.54
CA ALA A 256 22.58 -21.21 3.89
C ALA A 256 21.89 -20.81 5.20
N HIS A 257 22.66 -20.47 6.23
CA HIS A 257 22.12 -19.96 7.50
C HIS A 257 21.43 -18.60 7.31
N MET A 258 21.95 -17.70 6.46
CA MET A 258 21.27 -16.46 6.12
C MET A 258 19.93 -16.69 5.43
N ILE A 259 19.86 -17.61 4.45
CA ILE A 259 18.62 -17.97 3.76
C ILE A 259 17.61 -18.52 4.77
N GLN A 260 18.02 -19.42 5.67
CA GLN A 260 17.14 -19.95 6.72
C GLN A 260 16.67 -18.84 7.68
N ALA A 261 17.55 -17.91 8.06
CA ALA A 261 17.17 -16.76 8.89
C ALA A 261 16.13 -15.88 8.20
N VAL A 262 16.28 -15.64 6.89
CA VAL A 262 15.35 -14.86 6.07
C VAL A 262 14.01 -15.59 5.92
N VAL A 263 14.01 -16.90 5.67
CA VAL A 263 12.80 -17.73 5.61
C VAL A 263 12.05 -17.68 6.95
N ASN A 264 12.72 -17.93 8.07
CA ASN A 264 12.13 -17.83 9.41
C ASN A 264 11.61 -16.41 9.68
N THR A 265 12.25 -15.38 9.11
CA THR A 265 11.78 -14.00 9.24
C THR A 265 10.55 -13.75 8.37
N LEU A 266 10.49 -14.31 7.16
CA LEU A 266 9.37 -14.22 6.21
C LEU A 266 8.11 -14.98 6.66
N GLU A 267 8.26 -16.06 7.42
CA GLU A 267 7.13 -16.82 7.98
C GLU A 267 6.39 -16.04 9.08
N ASP A 268 7.11 -15.20 9.82
CA ASP A 268 6.58 -14.45 10.97
C ASP A 268 6.34 -12.94 10.67
N GLU A 269 7.10 -12.35 9.75
CA GLU A 269 7.05 -10.93 9.35
C GLU A 269 7.30 -10.81 7.83
N ASN A 270 6.99 -9.68 7.19
CA ASN A 270 7.31 -9.46 5.77
C ASN A 270 8.51 -8.50 5.61
N PRO A 271 9.78 -8.93 5.83
CA PRO A 271 10.93 -8.05 5.76
C PRO A 271 11.32 -7.68 4.32
N ALA A 272 11.58 -6.39 4.08
CA ALA A 272 12.26 -5.93 2.88
C ALA A 272 13.74 -6.37 2.90
N CYS A 273 14.12 -7.29 2.00
CA CYS A 273 15.49 -7.77 1.87
C CYS A 273 16.35 -6.81 1.03
N GLY A 274 16.97 -5.82 1.67
CA GLY A 274 17.98 -4.95 1.05
C GLY A 274 19.39 -5.40 1.39
N GLY A 275 20.22 -5.72 0.39
CA GLY A 275 21.63 -6.08 0.59
C GLY A 275 22.55 -5.44 -0.46
N ASP A 276 23.75 -5.04 -0.04
CA ASP A 276 24.80 -4.52 -0.94
C ASP A 276 25.18 -5.53 -2.02
N MET A 277 25.45 -5.04 -3.25
CA MET A 277 25.84 -5.89 -4.37
C MET A 277 27.07 -6.74 -4.01
N GLY A 278 26.94 -8.07 -4.13
CA GLY A 278 28.01 -9.04 -3.83
C GLY A 278 27.80 -9.85 -2.54
N THR A 279 26.77 -9.55 -1.75
CA THR A 279 26.42 -10.29 -0.50
C THR A 279 25.53 -11.51 -0.72
N GLY A 280 25.07 -11.75 -1.95
CA GLY A 280 24.16 -12.86 -2.28
C GLY A 280 22.68 -12.51 -2.20
N SER A 281 22.32 -11.22 -2.26
CA SER A 281 20.92 -10.73 -2.28
C SER A 281 20.04 -11.39 -3.36
N ALA A 282 20.64 -11.92 -4.44
CA ALA A 282 19.93 -12.69 -5.47
C ALA A 282 19.31 -14.01 -4.97
N TYR A 283 19.72 -14.54 -3.81
CA TYR A 283 19.10 -15.70 -3.18
C TYR A 283 18.01 -15.34 -2.16
N CYS A 284 17.90 -14.05 -1.80
CA CYS A 284 16.87 -13.56 -0.88
C CYS A 284 15.57 -13.16 -1.61
N SER A 285 15.58 -13.16 -2.95
CA SER A 285 14.41 -12.89 -3.82
C SER A 285 13.84 -14.21 -4.34
#